data_AF-A0A0B1SG97-F1
#
_entry.id   AF-A0A0B1SG97-F1
#
_cell.length_a   1.000
_cell.length_b   1.000
_cell.length_c   1.000
_cell.angle_alpha   90.00
_cell.angle_beta   90.00
_cell.angle_gamma   90.00
#
_symmetry.space_group_name_H-M   'P 1'
#
loop_
_entity.id
_entity.type
_entity.pdbx_description
1 polymer ?
#
loop_
_entity_poly.entity_id
_entity_poly.type
_entity_poly.pdbx_seq_one_letter_code
_entity_poly.pdbx_strand_id
1 'polypeptide(L)'
;MGVPIVEAPCEAEAQCAALVKAKKVYGTATEDMDALTFGSDVLLRHMTFAEAKKMPIKEFSLSRILTDFDMTKEQFIDLCILLGCDYCETIRGIGPKKAFELIKTYGDIDTILENIDQKYL
;
A
#
# COMPACT_ATOMS: atom_id res chain seq x y z
N MET A 1 -29.59 -8.47 -10.09
CA MET A 1 -28.49 -9.45 -9.90
C MET A 1 -28.30 -9.87 -8.44
N GLY A 2 -28.91 -9.21 -7.44
CA GLY A 2 -28.88 -9.69 -6.04
C GLY A 2 -27.51 -9.60 -5.35
N VAL A 3 -26.57 -8.85 -5.94
CA VAL A 3 -25.23 -8.65 -5.40
C VAL A 3 -25.27 -7.51 -4.38
N PRO A 4 -24.76 -7.70 -3.15
CA PRO A 4 -24.74 -6.65 -2.14
C PRO A 4 -23.74 -5.55 -2.52
N ILE A 5 -24.11 -4.31 -2.20
CA ILE A 5 -23.24 -3.13 -2.33
C ILE A 5 -23.16 -2.42 -0.99
N VAL A 6 -22.03 -1.78 -0.74
CA VAL A 6 -21.81 -0.92 0.41
C VAL A 6 -21.24 0.39 -0.11
N GLU A 7 -21.83 1.51 0.29
CA GLU A 7 -21.34 2.84 -0.04
C GLU A 7 -20.28 3.25 0.99
N ALA A 8 -19.07 3.53 0.53
CA ALA A 8 -17.98 3.98 1.37
C ALA A 8 -18.16 5.48 1.72
N PRO A 9 -17.77 5.91 2.94
CA PRO A 9 -17.85 7.32 3.31
C PRO A 9 -16.81 8.21 2.59
N CYS A 10 -15.74 7.60 2.07
CA CYS A 10 -14.68 8.23 1.31
C CYS A 10 -14.12 7.20 0.31
N GLU A 11 -12.86 6.80 0.43
CA GLU A 11 -12.24 5.82 -0.46
C GLU A 11 -12.78 4.39 -0.27
N ALA A 12 -13.01 3.72 -1.38
CA ALA A 12 -13.54 2.37 -1.41
C ALA A 12 -12.49 1.34 -0.95
N GLU A 13 -11.22 1.58 -1.26
CA GLU A 13 -10.05 0.79 -0.87
C GLU A 13 -9.92 0.74 0.65
N ALA A 14 -10.05 1.90 1.30
CA ALA A 14 -10.02 2.01 2.76
C ALA A 14 -11.19 1.26 3.41
N GLN A 15 -12.40 1.39 2.85
CA GLN A 15 -13.57 0.65 3.33
C GLN A 15 -13.41 -0.86 3.14
N CYS A 16 -12.89 -1.31 1.99
CA CYS A 16 -12.60 -2.72 1.75
C CYS A 16 -11.54 -3.27 2.72
N ALA A 17 -10.44 -2.52 2.93
CA ALA A 17 -9.41 -2.88 3.88
C ALA A 17 -9.98 -3.01 5.30
N ALA A 18 -10.89 -2.12 5.72
CA ALA A 18 -11.58 -2.23 7.00
C ALA A 18 -12.44 -3.49 7.11
N LEU A 19 -13.14 -3.89 6.04
CA LEU A 19 -13.93 -5.13 6.00
C LEU A 19 -13.05 -6.39 6.09
N VAL A 20 -11.87 -6.38 5.44
CA VAL A 20 -10.87 -7.45 5.53
C VAL A 20 -10.37 -7.57 6.97
N LYS A 21 -9.94 -6.46 7.59
CA LYS A 21 -9.51 -6.46 9.01
C LYS A 21 -10.60 -6.93 9.97
N ALA A 22 -11.85 -6.56 9.71
CA ALA A 22 -13.00 -7.01 10.48
C ALA A 22 -13.40 -8.48 10.20
N LYS A 23 -12.63 -9.19 9.36
CA LYS A 23 -12.84 -10.59 8.94
C LYS A 23 -14.23 -10.83 8.34
N LYS A 24 -14.79 -9.82 7.67
CA LYS A 24 -16.07 -9.91 6.97
C LYS A 24 -15.92 -10.42 5.54
N VAL A 25 -14.75 -10.22 4.94
CA VAL A 25 -14.38 -10.66 3.59
C VAL A 25 -12.95 -11.22 3.60
N TYR A 26 -12.59 -11.99 2.57
CA TYR A 26 -11.26 -12.64 2.46
C TYR A 26 -10.14 -11.64 2.12
N GLY A 27 -10.38 -10.75 1.16
CA GLY A 27 -9.38 -9.82 0.66
C GLY A 27 -10.01 -8.71 -0.17
N THR A 28 -9.22 -7.67 -0.46
CA THR A 28 -9.65 -6.53 -1.28
C THR A 28 -9.28 -6.79 -2.74
N ALA A 29 -10.27 -6.82 -3.64
CA ALA A 29 -10.04 -6.98 -5.07
C ALA A 29 -9.93 -5.61 -5.74
N THR A 30 -8.71 -5.17 -6.03
CA THR A 30 -8.42 -3.87 -6.66
C THR A 30 -7.10 -3.93 -7.42
N GLU A 31 -6.91 -3.06 -8.41
CA GLU A 31 -5.61 -2.85 -9.05
C GLU A 31 -4.73 -1.86 -8.30
N ASP A 32 -5.33 -1.09 -7.40
CA ASP A 32 -4.67 -0.08 -6.60
C ASP A 32 -3.98 -0.71 -5.39
N MET A 33 -2.67 -0.46 -5.25
CA MET A 33 -1.88 -1.06 -4.18
C MET A 33 -2.06 -0.36 -2.83
N ASP A 34 -2.70 0.81 -2.81
CA ASP A 34 -2.88 1.62 -1.60
C ASP A 34 -3.84 0.95 -0.60
N ALA A 35 -4.65 -0.03 -1.05
CA ALA A 35 -5.39 -0.90 -0.13
C ALA A 35 -4.48 -1.63 0.89
N LEU A 36 -3.21 -1.90 0.56
CA LEU A 36 -2.24 -2.46 1.52
C LEU A 36 -1.82 -1.45 2.59
N THR A 37 -1.67 -0.17 2.23
CA THR A 37 -1.28 0.90 3.17
C THR A 37 -2.41 1.17 4.15
N PHE A 38 -3.67 1.15 3.68
CA PHE A 38 -4.86 1.13 4.54
C PHE A 38 -4.91 -0.09 5.48
N GLY A 39 -4.18 -1.15 5.16
CA GLY A 39 -4.00 -2.34 5.99
C GLY A 39 -4.91 -3.50 5.62
N SER A 40 -5.25 -3.65 4.34
CA SER A 40 -5.86 -4.88 3.86
C SER A 40 -4.86 -6.03 4.01
N ASP A 41 -5.19 -7.08 4.77
CA ASP A 41 -4.29 -8.21 4.98
C ASP A 41 -3.99 -8.98 3.68
N VAL A 42 -4.98 -9.03 2.77
CA VAL A 42 -4.91 -9.68 1.47
C VAL A 42 -5.40 -8.72 0.39
N LEU A 43 -4.65 -8.58 -0.70
CA LEU A 43 -5.01 -7.81 -1.89
C LEU A 43 -4.96 -8.72 -3.13
N LEU A 44 -6.02 -8.69 -3.93
CA LEU A 44 -6.17 -9.49 -5.15
C LEU A 44 -6.19 -8.59 -6.39
N ARG A 45 -5.21 -8.78 -7.27
CA ARG A 45 -5.14 -8.12 -8.58
C ARG A 45 -5.60 -9.02 -9.71
N HIS A 46 -6.05 -8.40 -10.78
CA HIS A 46 -6.61 -8.95 -12.01
C HIS A 46 -7.96 -9.67 -11.83
N MET A 47 -8.64 -9.46 -10.70
CA MET A 47 -9.94 -10.06 -10.40
C MET A 47 -11.07 -9.55 -11.31
N THR A 48 -10.99 -8.29 -11.72
CA THR A 48 -12.03 -7.63 -12.54
C THR A 48 -11.70 -7.66 -14.04
N PHE A 49 -10.57 -8.27 -14.41
CA PHE A 49 -10.17 -8.33 -15.81
C PHE A 49 -11.09 -9.28 -16.58
N ALA A 50 -11.37 -8.94 -17.84
CA ALA A 50 -12.15 -9.80 -18.71
C ALA A 50 -11.49 -11.18 -18.83
N GLU A 51 -12.29 -12.24 -18.75
CA GLU A 51 -11.84 -13.63 -18.85
C GLU A 51 -11.01 -13.88 -20.12
N ALA A 52 -11.33 -13.17 -21.20
CA ALA A 52 -10.60 -13.21 -22.48
C ALA A 52 -9.11 -12.86 -22.36
N LYS A 53 -8.72 -12.03 -21.36
CA LYS A 53 -7.32 -11.66 -21.12
C LYS A 53 -6.50 -12.80 -20.50
N LYS A 54 -7.14 -13.83 -19.92
CA LYS A 54 -6.50 -15.01 -19.30
C LYS A 54 -5.34 -14.67 -18.35
N MET A 55 -5.40 -13.52 -17.69
CA MET A 55 -4.36 -13.12 -16.74
C MET A 55 -4.62 -13.81 -15.40
N PRO A 56 -3.60 -14.45 -14.79
CA PRO A 56 -3.79 -15.07 -13.49
C PRO A 56 -4.04 -14.00 -12.43
N ILE A 57 -4.93 -14.32 -11.50
CA ILE A 57 -5.16 -13.53 -10.29
C ILE A 57 -3.86 -13.53 -9.49
N LYS A 58 -3.42 -12.35 -9.07
CA LYS A 58 -2.25 -12.19 -8.21
C LYS A 58 -2.70 -11.85 -6.80
N GLU A 59 -2.19 -12.58 -5.83
CA GLU A 59 -2.45 -12.32 -4.41
C GLU A 59 -1.21 -11.69 -3.77
N PHE A 60 -1.43 -10.63 -2.99
CA PHE A 60 -0.44 -9.97 -2.18
C PHE A 60 -0.88 -10.06 -0.71
N SER A 61 0.04 -10.52 0.14
CA SER A 61 -0.19 -10.64 1.58
C SER A 61 0.61 -9.55 2.29
N LEU A 62 -0.08 -8.69 3.04
CA LEU A 62 0.56 -7.61 3.79
C LEU A 62 1.55 -8.17 4.83
N SER A 63 1.17 -9.22 5.56
CA SER A 63 2.04 -9.85 6.56
C SER A 63 3.32 -10.40 5.95
N ARG A 64 3.23 -11.03 4.76
CA ARG A 64 4.41 -11.50 4.03
C ARG A 64 5.29 -10.35 3.56
N ILE A 65 4.69 -9.28 3.03
CA ILE A 65 5.44 -8.08 2.60
C ILE A 65 6.21 -7.48 3.78
N LEU A 66 5.55 -7.27 4.92
CA LEU A 66 6.18 -6.73 6.12
C LEU A 66 7.31 -7.64 6.65
N THR A 67 7.13 -8.96 6.55
CA THR A 67 8.16 -9.94 6.96
C THR A 67 9.34 -9.93 5.99
N ASP A 68 9.08 -9.97 4.68
CA ASP A 68 10.12 -10.00 3.65
C ASP A 68 10.91 -8.68 3.62
N PHE A 69 10.26 -7.56 3.92
CA PHE A 69 10.90 -6.26 4.03
C PHE A 69 11.48 -6.01 5.42
N ASP A 70 11.16 -6.82 6.43
CA ASP A 70 11.55 -6.66 7.83
C ASP A 70 11.24 -5.23 8.32
N MET A 71 9.98 -4.83 8.17
CA MET A 71 9.47 -3.49 8.49
C MET A 71 8.18 -3.59 9.31
N THR A 72 7.93 -2.60 10.16
CA THR A 72 6.59 -2.43 10.76
C THR A 72 5.63 -1.84 9.74
N LYS A 73 4.33 -1.85 10.08
CA LYS A 73 3.31 -1.28 9.21
C LYS A 73 3.50 0.23 9.03
N GLU A 74 3.90 0.93 10.08
CA GLU A 74 4.15 2.36 10.08
C GLU A 74 5.31 2.69 9.12
N GLN A 75 6.42 1.95 9.22
CA GLN A 75 7.56 2.09 8.30
C GLN A 75 7.19 1.79 6.85
N PHE A 76 6.30 0.82 6.63
CA PHE A 76 5.79 0.50 5.30
C PHE A 76 4.92 1.64 4.72
N ILE A 77 4.08 2.27 5.54
CA ILE A 77 3.30 3.45 5.12
C ILE A 77 4.25 4.60 4.76
N ASP A 78 5.25 4.86 5.59
CA ASP A 78 6.26 5.89 5.34
C ASP A 78 7.04 5.60 4.05
N LEU A 79 7.41 4.35 3.81
CA LEU A 79 8.00 3.92 2.54
C LEU A 79 7.07 4.23 1.36
N CYS A 80 5.78 3.90 1.44
CA CYS A 80 4.81 4.19 0.38
C CYS A 80 4.66 5.69 0.12
N ILE A 81 4.67 6.52 1.16
CA ILE A 81 4.65 7.99 1.03
C ILE A 81 5.89 8.47 0.26
N LEU A 82 7.08 7.95 0.59
CA LEU A 82 8.33 8.30 -0.11
C LEU A 82 8.37 7.81 -1.57
N LEU A 83 7.70 6.70 -1.87
CA LEU A 83 7.55 6.18 -3.25
C LEU A 83 6.58 7.02 -4.08
N GLY A 84 5.67 7.74 -3.40
CA GLY A 84 4.62 8.56 -3.98
C GLY A 84 3.24 7.95 -3.75
N CYS A 85 2.34 8.80 -3.28
CA CYS A 85 0.93 8.50 -3.08
C CYS A 85 0.09 9.70 -3.53
N ASP A 86 -1.23 9.52 -3.58
CA ASP A 86 -2.15 10.56 -4.06
C ASP A 86 -2.41 11.69 -3.04
N TYR A 87 -1.89 11.55 -1.80
CA TYR A 87 -2.18 12.47 -0.70
C TYR A 87 -1.15 13.59 -0.53
N CYS A 88 0.08 13.41 -1.02
CA CYS A 88 1.16 14.39 -0.85
C CYS A 88 2.23 14.26 -1.94
N GLU A 89 3.08 15.28 -2.04
CA GLU A 89 4.20 15.28 -2.99
C GLU A 89 5.35 14.35 -2.55
N THR A 90 6.16 13.92 -3.52
CA THR A 90 7.36 13.12 -3.27
C THR A 90 8.59 13.99 -3.12
N ILE A 91 9.61 13.47 -2.42
CA ILE A 91 10.90 14.16 -2.29
C ILE A 91 11.71 13.97 -3.57
N ARG A 92 12.06 15.09 -4.21
CA ARG A 92 12.80 15.08 -5.48
C ARG A 92 14.15 14.36 -5.30
N GLY A 93 14.45 13.44 -6.20
CA GLY A 93 15.74 12.71 -6.20
C GLY A 93 15.81 11.54 -5.20
N ILE A 94 14.71 11.24 -4.50
CA ILE A 94 14.53 9.99 -3.77
C ILE A 94 13.69 9.05 -4.62
N GLY A 95 14.33 8.03 -5.20
CA GLY A 95 13.66 6.95 -5.92
C GLY A 95 13.50 5.70 -5.06
N PRO A 96 12.89 4.62 -5.60
CA PRO A 96 12.49 3.46 -4.80
C PRO A 96 13.60 2.78 -4.00
N LYS A 97 14.79 2.60 -4.61
CA LYS A 97 15.94 2.01 -3.93
C LYS A 97 16.39 2.84 -2.73
N LYS A 98 16.50 4.16 -2.95
CA LYS A 98 16.96 5.10 -1.93
C LYS A 98 15.93 5.24 -0.81
N ALA A 99 14.64 5.31 -1.14
CA ALA A 99 13.55 5.34 -0.16
C ALA A 99 13.60 4.11 0.76
N PHE A 100 13.78 2.92 0.18
CA PHE A 100 13.88 1.67 0.94
C PHE A 100 15.10 1.66 1.86
N GLU A 101 16.27 2.07 1.38
CA GLU A 101 17.50 2.17 2.18
C GLU A 101 17.36 3.20 3.32
N LEU A 102 16.73 4.35 3.05
CA LEU A 102 16.52 5.40 4.05
C LEU A 102 15.57 4.93 5.16
N ILE A 103 14.43 4.33 4.83
CA ILE A 103 13.50 3.79 5.82
C ILE A 103 14.15 2.68 6.65
N LYS A 104 14.94 1.80 6.02
CA LYS A 104 15.70 0.78 6.74
C LYS A 104 16.73 1.35 7.71
N THR A 105 17.30 2.51 7.40
CA THR A 105 18.38 3.12 8.19
C THR A 105 17.84 3.98 9.32
N TYR A 106 16.82 4.80 9.03
CA TYR A 106 16.34 5.85 9.92
C TYR A 106 14.97 5.55 10.55
N GLY A 107 14.22 4.59 10.02
CA GLY A 107 12.97 4.13 10.58
C GLY A 107 11.73 4.91 10.13
N ASP A 108 11.76 6.24 10.17
CA ASP A 108 10.61 7.10 9.86
C ASP A 108 11.00 8.30 8.99
N ILE A 109 10.00 8.92 8.35
CA ILE A 109 10.21 10.08 7.47
C ILE A 109 10.82 11.26 8.21
N ASP A 110 10.40 11.55 9.45
CA ASP A 110 10.88 12.70 10.21
C ASP A 110 12.40 12.62 10.43
N THR A 111 12.89 11.47 10.87
CA THR A 111 14.32 11.21 11.07
C THR A 111 15.08 11.23 9.74
N ILE A 112 14.46 10.76 8.64
CA ILE A 112 15.07 10.88 7.30
C ILE A 112 15.28 12.35 6.94
N LEU A 113 14.27 13.20 7.13
CA LEU A 113 14.34 14.62 6.77
C LEU A 113 15.45 15.37 7.54
N GLU A 114 15.74 14.97 8.78
CA GLU A 114 16.84 15.53 9.57
C GLU A 114 18.24 15.12 9.07
N ASN A 115 18.35 13.98 8.38
CA ASN A 115 19.62 13.36 8.01
C ASN A 115 19.93 13.40 6.50
N ILE A 116 18.99 13.83 5.66
CA ILE A 116 19.22 14.02 4.23
C ILE A 116 19.83 15.39 3.92
N ASP A 117 20.57 15.44 2.82
CA ASP A 117 21.17 16.66 2.30
C ASP A 117 20.08 17.67 1.90
N GLN A 118 20.20 18.93 2.35
CA GLN A 118 19.22 20.01 2.09
C GLN A 118 18.95 20.25 0.61
N LYS A 119 19.82 19.79 -0.29
CA LYS A 119 19.59 19.86 -1.75
C LYS A 119 18.38 19.05 -2.25
N TYR A 120 17.84 18.16 -1.42
CA TYR A 120 16.66 17.34 -1.72
C TYR A 120 15.35 17.94 -1.18
N LEU A 121 15.45 18.92 -0.28
CA LEU A 121 14.35 19.72 0.25
C LEU A 121 14.10 20.93 -0.66
#